data_AF-A0A842U646-F1
#
_entry.id   AF-A0A842U646-F1
#
_cell.length_a   1.000
_cell.length_b   1.000
_cell.length_c   1.000
_cell.angle_alpha   90.00
_cell.angle_beta   90.00
_cell.angle_gamma   90.00
#
_symmetry.space_group_name_H-M   'P 1'
#
loop_
_entity.id
_entity.type
_entity.pdbx_description
1 polymer ?
#
loop_
_entity_poly.entity_id
_entity_poly.type
_entity_poly.pdbx_seq_one_letter_code
_entity_poly.pdbx_strand_id
1 'polypeptide(L)'
;MKLDPYKHKERYLNWKAKALGAGVEGLSTDNSKLLLDYVFDMEKGLNVSVTNKKGSRSYPRLNNLRQRLTFMMKSFQDRFGVDNVTKISEADLFSYFTGMRNGEIKTNKGKIYKSVADYIKVFKAFWHWHM
;
A
#
# COMPACT_ATOMS: atom_id res chain seq x y z
N MET A 1 -21.83 9.16 18.99
CA MET A 1 -21.50 8.81 17.59
C MET A 1 -20.17 9.48 17.23
N LYS A 2 -19.19 8.74 16.68
CA LYS A 2 -17.89 9.35 16.31
C LYS A 2 -18.06 10.09 14.99
N LEU A 3 -17.85 11.42 14.98
CA LEU A 3 -17.90 12.23 13.77
C LEU A 3 -16.81 11.78 12.78
N ASP A 4 -17.16 11.57 11.52
CA ASP A 4 -16.25 11.28 10.40
C ASP A 4 -16.32 12.41 9.35
N PRO A 5 -15.76 13.60 9.66
CA PRO A 5 -15.87 14.78 8.79
C PRO A 5 -15.23 14.57 7.41
N TYR A 6 -14.30 13.62 7.30
CA TYR A 6 -13.57 13.31 6.05
C TYR A 6 -14.12 12.09 5.31
N LYS A 7 -15.24 11.52 5.78
CA LYS A 7 -15.92 10.37 5.14
C LYS A 7 -14.98 9.20 4.86
N HIS A 8 -14.04 8.91 5.77
CA HIS A 8 -13.06 7.86 5.60
C HIS A 8 -13.68 6.49 5.40
N LYS A 9 -14.77 6.19 6.13
CA LYS A 9 -15.51 4.93 6.00
C LYS A 9 -16.12 4.81 4.61
N GLU A 10 -16.90 5.81 4.21
CA GLU A 10 -17.58 5.84 2.91
C GLU A 10 -16.57 5.69 1.75
N ARG A 11 -15.47 6.45 1.78
CA ARG A 11 -14.41 6.37 0.78
C ARG A 11 -13.77 4.98 0.68
N TYR A 12 -13.57 4.31 1.81
CA TYR A 12 -13.01 2.96 1.82
C TYR A 12 -14.01 1.95 1.23
N LEU A 13 -15.27 2.01 1.66
CA LEU A 13 -16.31 1.09 1.19
C LEU A 13 -16.60 1.26 -0.31
N ASN A 14 -16.67 2.51 -0.80
CA ASN A 14 -16.84 2.79 -2.23
C ASN A 14 -15.66 2.26 -3.05
N TRP A 15 -14.43 2.39 -2.54
CA TRP A 15 -13.26 1.80 -3.19
C TRP A 15 -13.33 0.26 -3.18
N LYS A 16 -13.67 -0.35 -2.04
CA LYS A 16 -13.76 -1.80 -1.88
C LYS A 16 -14.78 -2.41 -2.84
N ALA A 17 -15.96 -1.80 -2.99
CA ALA A 17 -16.98 -2.25 -3.93
C ALA A 17 -16.47 -2.26 -5.38
N LYS A 18 -15.75 -1.21 -5.80
CA LYS A 18 -15.14 -1.16 -7.14
C LYS A 18 -14.04 -2.19 -7.32
N ALA A 19 -13.16 -2.32 -6.34
CA ALA A 19 -12.00 -3.19 -6.42
C ALA A 19 -12.36 -4.68 -6.42
N LEU A 20 -13.45 -5.07 -5.76
CA LEU A 20 -13.97 -6.45 -5.80
C LEU A 20 -14.52 -6.85 -7.18
N GLY A 21 -14.99 -5.89 -7.98
CA GLY A 21 -15.54 -6.18 -9.31
C GLY A 21 -14.49 -6.17 -10.42
N ALA A 22 -13.56 -5.21 -10.39
CA ALA A 22 -12.64 -4.94 -11.50
C ALA A 22 -11.15 -5.07 -11.14
N GLY A 23 -10.82 -5.40 -9.89
CA GLY A 23 -9.46 -5.29 -9.37
C GLY A 23 -9.04 -3.83 -9.13
N VAL A 24 -7.75 -3.62 -8.90
CA VAL A 24 -7.18 -2.32 -8.58
C VAL A 24 -6.63 -1.69 -9.86
N GLU A 25 -7.22 -0.57 -10.26
CA GLU A 25 -6.85 0.15 -11.48
C GLU A 25 -5.35 0.46 -11.56
N GLY A 26 -4.73 0.12 -12.68
CA GLY A 26 -3.31 0.37 -12.96
C GLY A 26 -2.34 -0.59 -12.27
N LEU A 27 -2.83 -1.68 -11.66
CA LEU A 27 -2.00 -2.79 -11.20
C LEU A 27 -2.22 -4.02 -12.09
N SER A 28 -1.21 -4.87 -12.15
CA SER A 28 -1.33 -6.23 -12.69
C SER A 28 -2.35 -7.04 -11.87
N THR A 29 -2.82 -8.16 -12.41
CA THR A 29 -3.72 -9.07 -11.69
C THR A 29 -3.10 -9.59 -10.39
N ASP A 30 -1.81 -9.94 -10.41
CA ASP A 30 -1.07 -10.43 -9.24
C ASP A 30 -0.95 -9.37 -8.14
N ASN A 31 -0.49 -8.16 -8.49
CA ASN A 31 -0.35 -7.07 -7.52
C ASN A 31 -1.71 -6.59 -6.99
N SER A 32 -2.73 -6.55 -7.86
CA SER A 32 -4.10 -6.25 -7.45
C SER A 32 -4.60 -7.24 -6.41
N LYS A 33 -4.40 -8.55 -6.65
CA LYS A 33 -4.79 -9.59 -5.69
C LYS A 33 -4.05 -9.45 -4.36
N LEU A 34 -2.72 -9.35 -4.39
CA LEU A 34 -1.90 -9.18 -3.19
C LEU A 34 -2.30 -7.96 -2.36
N LEU A 35 -2.59 -6.84 -3.02
CA LEU A 35 -3.04 -5.64 -2.34
C LEU A 35 -4.38 -5.86 -1.63
N LEU A 36 -5.34 -6.50 -2.31
CA LEU A 36 -6.67 -6.74 -1.76
C LEU A 36 -6.61 -7.70 -0.58
N ASP A 37 -5.87 -8.80 -0.72
CA ASP A 37 -5.68 -9.78 0.34
C ASP A 37 -5.07 -9.11 1.59
N TYR A 38 -3.99 -8.33 1.42
CA TYR A 38 -3.38 -7.59 2.52
C TYR A 38 -4.34 -6.60 3.19
N VAL A 39 -5.03 -5.77 2.40
CA VAL A 39 -5.91 -4.73 2.93
C VAL A 39 -7.12 -5.33 3.65
N PHE A 40 -7.69 -6.42 3.13
CA PHE A 40 -8.84 -7.09 3.73
C PHE A 40 -8.47 -7.88 4.98
N ASP A 41 -7.27 -8.46 5.04
CA ASP A 41 -6.75 -9.04 6.28
C ASP A 41 -6.57 -7.96 7.34
N MET A 42 -5.98 -6.81 6.98
CA MET A 42 -5.85 -5.67 7.89
C MET A 42 -7.22 -5.10 8.31
N GLU A 43 -8.24 -5.13 7.45
CA GLU A 43 -9.61 -4.75 7.79
C GLU A 43 -10.21 -5.70 8.83
N LYS A 44 -10.00 -7.00 8.67
CA LYS A 44 -10.48 -8.03 9.61
C LYS A 44 -9.61 -8.13 10.88
N GLY A 45 -8.43 -7.51 10.88
CA GLY A 45 -7.44 -7.65 11.96
C GLY A 45 -6.73 -9.01 11.94
N LEU A 46 -6.70 -9.67 10.80
CA LEU A 46 -5.98 -10.92 10.57
C LEU A 46 -4.48 -10.64 10.39
N ASN A 47 -3.66 -11.60 10.81
CA ASN A 47 -2.22 -11.65 10.57
C ASN A 47 -1.45 -10.35 10.94
N VAL A 48 -1.84 -9.71 12.05
CA VAL A 48 -1.08 -8.66 12.73
C VAL A 48 -0.38 -9.27 13.94
N SER A 49 0.92 -8.94 14.12
CA SER A 49 1.84 -9.44 15.16
C SER A 49 1.16 -10.03 16.41
N VAL A 50 1.63 -11.20 16.84
CA VAL A 50 1.17 -11.91 18.05
C VAL A 50 1.19 -11.01 19.29
N THR A 51 2.09 -10.03 19.35
CA THR A 51 2.27 -9.09 20.47
C THR A 51 1.35 -7.87 20.43
N ASN A 52 0.69 -7.58 19.30
CA ASN A 52 -0.12 -6.37 19.14
C ASN A 52 -1.61 -6.74 19.14
N LYS A 53 -2.45 -5.98 19.84
CA LYS A 53 -3.89 -6.30 19.96
C LYS A 53 -4.50 -6.49 18.57
N LYS A 54 -4.89 -7.74 18.25
CA LYS A 54 -5.40 -8.22 16.96
C LYS A 54 -6.78 -7.62 16.68
N GLY A 55 -6.78 -6.35 16.30
CA GLY A 55 -7.98 -5.58 16.00
C GLY A 55 -7.96 -5.07 14.56
N SER A 56 -9.16 -4.87 14.03
CA SER A 56 -9.38 -4.24 12.73
C SER A 56 -8.67 -2.89 12.65
N ARG A 57 -8.06 -2.59 11.50
CA ARG A 57 -7.49 -1.28 11.26
C ARG A 57 -8.60 -0.27 10.97
N SER A 58 -8.41 0.96 11.46
CA SER A 58 -9.34 2.05 11.21
C SER A 58 -9.39 2.41 9.72
N TYR A 59 -10.54 2.89 9.24
CA TYR A 59 -10.70 3.29 7.83
C TYR A 59 -9.65 4.31 7.33
N PRO A 60 -9.21 5.31 8.11
CA PRO A 60 -8.09 6.16 7.69
C PRO A 60 -6.80 5.37 7.45
N ARG A 61 -6.50 4.38 8.31
CA ARG A 61 -5.32 3.53 8.15
C ARG A 61 -5.45 2.63 6.93
N LEU A 62 -6.59 2.00 6.71
CA LEU A 62 -6.86 1.18 5.52
C LEU A 62 -6.72 2.00 4.23
N ASN A 63 -7.26 3.22 4.21
CA ASN A 63 -7.09 4.16 3.09
C ASN A 63 -5.61 4.51 2.85
N ASN A 64 -4.84 4.73 3.91
CA ASN A 64 -3.41 5.03 3.78
C ASN A 64 -2.61 3.82 3.25
N LEU A 65 -2.89 2.62 3.76
CA LEU A 65 -2.25 1.38 3.34
C LEU A 65 -2.49 1.14 1.85
N ARG A 66 -3.76 1.14 1.42
CA ARG A 66 -4.09 0.91 0.00
C ARG A 66 -3.42 1.93 -0.91
N GLN A 67 -3.50 3.23 -0.59
CA GLN A 67 -2.97 4.28 -1.46
C GLN A 67 -1.46 4.19 -1.65
N ARG A 68 -0.73 3.94 -0.56
CA ARG A 68 0.73 3.87 -0.60
C ARG A 68 1.23 2.60 -1.26
N LEU A 69 0.59 1.45 -0.98
CA LEU A 69 0.96 0.20 -1.63
C LEU A 69 0.61 0.21 -3.12
N THR A 70 -0.58 0.71 -3.51
CA THR A 70 -0.90 0.89 -4.95
C THR A 70 0.15 1.73 -5.64
N PHE A 71 0.55 2.86 -5.03
CA PHE A 71 1.59 3.72 -5.59
C PHE A 71 2.93 3.01 -5.76
N MET A 72 3.38 2.25 -4.75
CA MET A 72 4.65 1.52 -4.81
C MET A 72 4.59 0.37 -5.83
N MET A 73 3.55 -0.48 -5.78
CA MET A 73 3.37 -1.59 -6.73
C MET A 73 3.32 -1.10 -8.17
N LYS A 74 2.57 -0.02 -8.44
CA LYS A 74 2.55 0.61 -9.77
C LYS A 74 3.93 1.14 -10.17
N SER A 75 4.64 1.80 -9.25
CA SER A 75 5.99 2.27 -9.53
C SER A 75 6.97 1.14 -9.84
N PHE A 76 6.81 -0.03 -9.18
CA PHE A 76 7.65 -1.19 -9.42
C PHE A 76 7.36 -1.84 -10.78
N GLN A 77 6.08 -1.92 -11.16
CA GLN A 77 5.68 -2.30 -12.51
C GLN A 77 6.32 -1.36 -13.56
N ASP A 78 6.12 -0.06 -13.40
CA ASP A 78 6.52 0.94 -14.40
C ASP A 78 8.05 1.06 -14.52
N ARG A 79 8.80 0.92 -13.42
CA ARG A 79 10.26 1.15 -13.41
C ARG A 79 11.10 -0.11 -13.58
N PHE A 80 10.62 -1.24 -13.08
CA PHE A 80 11.39 -2.48 -13.02
C PHE A 80 10.70 -3.63 -13.75
N GLY A 81 9.52 -3.43 -14.35
CA GLY A 81 8.76 -4.50 -15.01
C GLY A 81 8.23 -5.56 -14.04
N VAL A 82 8.09 -5.22 -12.76
CA VAL A 82 7.71 -6.17 -11.72
C VAL A 82 6.19 -6.21 -11.56
N ASP A 83 5.54 -7.09 -12.32
CA ASP A 83 4.10 -7.35 -12.22
C ASP A 83 3.70 -8.14 -10.97
N ASN A 84 4.66 -8.68 -10.24
CA ASN A 84 4.41 -9.32 -8.96
C ASN A 84 5.44 -8.84 -7.94
N VAL A 85 5.01 -7.97 -7.03
CA VAL A 85 5.87 -7.28 -6.07
C VAL A 85 6.66 -8.24 -5.17
N THR A 86 6.22 -9.48 -5.02
CA THR A 86 6.93 -10.51 -4.23
C THR A 86 8.21 -10.97 -4.91
N LYS A 87 8.36 -10.69 -6.21
CA LYS A 87 9.55 -10.99 -7.02
C LYS A 87 10.50 -9.80 -7.14
N ILE A 88 10.26 -8.69 -6.44
CA ILE A 88 11.16 -7.54 -6.48
C ILE A 88 12.52 -7.92 -5.91
N SER A 89 13.60 -7.54 -6.60
CA SER A 89 14.95 -7.76 -6.09
C SER A 89 15.26 -6.79 -4.94
N GLU A 90 16.16 -7.19 -4.05
CA GLU A 90 16.64 -6.33 -2.98
C GLU A 90 17.29 -5.05 -3.54
N ALA A 91 18.10 -5.19 -4.60
CA ALA A 91 18.75 -4.08 -5.27
C ALA A 91 17.74 -3.05 -5.82
N ASP A 92 16.68 -3.50 -6.49
CA ASP A 92 15.63 -2.61 -7.02
C ASP A 92 14.87 -1.90 -5.90
N LEU A 93 14.60 -2.61 -4.79
CA LEU A 93 13.92 -2.05 -3.63
C LEU A 93 14.76 -0.93 -2.97
N PHE A 94 16.06 -1.16 -2.76
CA PHE A 94 16.97 -0.16 -2.19
C PHE A 94 17.17 1.02 -3.15
N SER A 95 17.32 0.75 -4.45
CA SER A 95 17.41 1.78 -5.49
C SER A 95 16.17 2.67 -5.48
N TYR A 96 14.98 2.09 -5.44
CA TYR A 96 13.71 2.82 -5.41
C TYR A 96 13.60 3.78 -4.21
N PHE A 97 13.83 3.29 -2.99
CA PHE A 97 13.72 4.14 -1.80
C PHE A 97 14.83 5.18 -1.72
N THR A 98 16.01 4.89 -2.26
CA THR A 98 17.10 5.88 -2.40
C THR A 98 16.70 6.98 -3.39
N GLY A 99 16.11 6.61 -4.52
CA GLY A 99 15.57 7.54 -5.52
C GLY A 99 14.44 8.43 -4.96
N MET A 100 13.59 7.91 -4.08
CA MET A 100 12.60 8.73 -3.37
C MET A 100 13.25 9.74 -2.42
N ARG A 101 14.37 9.37 -1.79
CA ARG A 101 15.05 10.19 -0.79
C ARG A 101 15.89 11.30 -1.41
N ASN A 102 16.61 11.00 -2.48
CA ASN A 102 17.47 11.96 -3.17
C ASN A 102 16.69 12.87 -4.15
N GLY A 103 15.45 12.50 -4.49
CA GLY A 103 14.57 13.31 -5.33
C GLY A 103 14.59 12.96 -6.81
N GLU A 104 15.19 11.83 -7.20
CA GLU A 104 14.98 11.22 -8.53
C GLU A 104 13.52 10.83 -8.72
N ILE A 105 12.89 10.28 -7.68
CA ILE A 105 11.46 9.99 -7.63
C ILE A 105 10.77 11.13 -6.89
N LYS A 106 10.08 11.97 -7.64
CA LYS A 106 9.37 13.15 -7.12
C LYS A 106 7.90 12.85 -6.89
N THR A 107 7.29 13.61 -5.99
CA THR A 107 5.83 13.63 -5.82
C THR A 107 5.14 14.13 -7.08
N ASN A 108 3.83 13.92 -7.20
CA ASN A 108 3.02 14.46 -8.30
C ASN A 108 3.10 16.01 -8.44
N LYS A 109 3.57 16.71 -7.40
CA LYS A 109 3.80 18.16 -7.41
C LYS A 109 5.25 18.54 -7.75
N GLY A 110 6.08 17.59 -8.19
CA GLY A 110 7.49 17.79 -8.49
C GLY A 110 8.40 17.99 -7.26
N LYS A 111 7.88 17.81 -6.03
CA LYS A 111 8.65 17.99 -4.79
C LYS A 111 9.27 16.68 -4.31
N ILE A 112 10.40 16.78 -3.61
CA ILE A 112 11.06 15.66 -2.94
C ILE A 112 10.17 15.14 -1.80
N TYR A 113 10.15 13.81 -1.61
CA TYR A 113 9.41 13.19 -0.52
C TYR A 113 10.06 13.52 0.83
N LYS A 114 9.28 14.11 1.75
CA LYS A 114 9.76 14.39 3.11
C LYS A 114 9.73 13.17 4.03
N SER A 115 8.88 12.19 3.75
CA SER A 115 8.56 11.09 4.65
C SER A 115 8.70 9.72 3.99
N VAL A 116 9.84 9.49 3.32
CA VAL A 116 10.20 8.20 2.69
C VAL A 116 10.16 7.05 3.71
N ALA A 117 10.58 7.29 4.95
CA ALA A 117 10.54 6.32 6.04
C ALA A 117 9.14 5.74 6.27
N ASP A 118 8.07 6.53 6.06
CA ASP A 118 6.72 6.02 6.24
C ASP A 118 6.24 5.14 5.08
N TYR A 119 6.78 5.33 3.86
CA TYR A 119 6.57 4.40 2.75
C TYR A 119 7.28 3.07 3.03
N ILE A 120 8.53 3.15 3.49
CA ILE A 120 9.33 1.97 3.90
C ILE A 120 8.60 1.18 4.99
N LYS A 121 8.06 1.83 6.03
CA LYS A 121 7.30 1.15 7.10
C LYS A 121 6.05 0.45 6.56
N VAL A 122 5.35 1.06 5.61
CA VAL A 122 4.16 0.44 4.97
C VAL A 122 4.58 -0.77 4.15
N PHE A 123 5.64 -0.65 3.35
CA PHE A 123 6.16 -1.77 2.56
C PHE A 123 6.64 -2.90 3.46
N LYS A 124 7.42 -2.61 4.51
CA LYS A 124 7.85 -3.61 5.49
C LYS A 124 6.66 -4.32 6.12
N ALA A 125 5.62 -3.60 6.55
CA ALA A 125 4.43 -4.22 7.13
C ALA A 125 3.72 -5.16 6.15
N PHE A 126 3.63 -4.78 4.87
CA PHE A 126 3.14 -5.65 3.80
C PHE A 126 4.03 -6.89 3.62
N TRP A 127 5.35 -6.71 3.56
CA TRP A 127 6.31 -7.79 3.35
C TRP A 127 6.26 -8.81 4.49
N HIS A 128 6.16 -8.35 5.74
CA HIS A 128 6.02 -9.23 6.91
C HIS A 128 4.66 -9.93 6.99
N TRP A 129 3.62 -9.40 6.34
CA TRP A 129 2.34 -10.09 6.23
C TRP A 129 2.39 -11.20 5.16
N HIS A 130 3.16 -10.97 4.09
CA HIS A 130 3.28 -11.94 3.02
C HIS A 130 4.18 -13.13 3.39
N MET A 131 5.33 -12.88 4.03
CA MET A 131 6.25 -13.92 4.52
C MET A 131 5.62 -14.75 5.65
#